data_AF-A0A1Y3YME0-F1
#
_entry.id   AF-A0A1Y3YME0-F1
#
_cell.length_a   1.000
_cell.length_b   1.000
_cell.length_c   1.000
_cell.angle_alpha   90.00
_cell.angle_beta   90.00
_cell.angle_gamma   90.00
#
_symmetry.space_group_name_H-M   'P 1'
#
loop_
_entity.id
_entity.type
_entity.pdbx_description
1 polymer ?
#
loop_
_entity_poly.entity_id
_entity_poly.type
_entity_poly.pdbx_seq_one_letter_code
_entity_poly.pdbx_strand_id
1 'polypeptide(L)' 'MLPCQKTCPSYQEGCHKTCANWLLFQRRQKEQREAKKAYLRYHMARCTQAVHQLESLQVRRQVW' A
#
# COMPACT_ATOMS: atom_id res chain seq x y z
N MET A 1 -0.87 -17.29 2.01
CA MET A 1 -1.20 -18.26 0.93
C MET A 1 -0.32 -17.98 -0.27
N LEU A 2 0.14 -19.02 -0.99
CA LEU A 2 0.95 -18.90 -2.21
C LEU A 2 0.04 -19.01 -3.44
N PRO A 3 -0.30 -17.90 -4.13
CA PRO A 3 -1.09 -17.92 -5.36
C PRO A 3 -0.54 -18.89 -6.42
N CYS A 4 0.78 -19.10 -6.45
CA CYS A 4 1.43 -20.07 -7.33
C CYS A 4 0.82 -21.48 -7.25
N GLN A 5 0.32 -21.92 -6.09
CA GLN A 5 -0.36 -23.21 -5.94
C GLN A 5 -1.70 -23.29 -6.69
N LYS A 6 -2.38 -22.16 -6.84
CA LYS A 6 -3.70 -22.08 -7.49
C LYS A 6 -3.63 -21.64 -8.96
N THR A 7 -2.61 -20.87 -9.32
CA THR A 7 -2.56 -20.16 -10.60
C THR A 7 -1.46 -20.64 -11.54
N CYS A 8 -0.54 -21.50 -11.09
CA CYS A 8 0.52 -22.04 -11.95
C CYS A 8 0.08 -23.37 -12.57
N PRO A 9 0.03 -23.49 -13.91
CA PRO A 9 -0.33 -24.75 -14.58
C PRO A 9 0.69 -25.87 -14.33
N SER A 10 1.95 -25.51 -14.08
CA SER A 10 3.07 -26.44 -13.85
C SER A 10 3.51 -26.43 -12.37
N TYR A 11 2.56 -26.26 -11.45
CA TYR A 11 2.87 -26.20 -10.03
C TYR A 11 3.52 -27.51 -9.54
N GLN A 12 4.61 -27.36 -8.80
CA GLN A 12 5.26 -28.41 -8.01
C GLN A 12 5.58 -27.84 -6.63
N GLU A 13 5.81 -28.71 -5.65
CA GLU A 13 6.25 -28.26 -4.34
C GLU A 13 7.55 -27.44 -4.45
N GLY A 14 7.55 -26.23 -3.88
CA GLY A 14 8.68 -25.29 -4.02
C GLY A 14 8.74 -24.48 -5.31
N CYS A 15 7.81 -24.66 -6.26
CA CYS A 15 7.78 -23.95 -7.55
C CYS A 15 7.84 -22.42 -7.42
N HIS A 16 7.25 -21.84 -6.38
CA HIS A 16 7.25 -20.39 -6.13
C HIS A 16 8.66 -19.77 -6.00
N LYS A 17 9.71 -20.55 -5.79
CA LYS A 17 11.09 -20.04 -5.72
C LYS A 17 11.65 -19.66 -7.09
N THR A 18 11.20 -20.33 -8.15
CA THR A 18 11.72 -20.18 -9.52
C THR A 18 10.62 -19.94 -10.56
N CYS A 19 9.35 -19.90 -10.15
CA CYS A 19 8.21 -19.73 -11.06
C CYS A 19 8.17 -18.33 -11.69
N ALA A 20 8.25 -18.28 -13.03
CA ALA A 20 8.13 -17.04 -13.79
C ALA A 20 6.77 -16.33 -13.58
N ASN A 21 5.67 -17.10 -13.53
CA ASN A 21 4.33 -16.55 -13.28
C ASN A 21 4.22 -15.92 -11.88
N TRP A 22 4.86 -16.54 -10.89
CA TRP A 22 4.89 -16.00 -9.53
C TRP A 22 5.69 -14.69 -9.46
N LEU A 23 6.85 -14.65 -10.11
CA LEU A 23 7.67 -13.43 -10.19
C LEU A 23 6.90 -12.29 -10.88
N LEU A 24 6.22 -12.56 -12.00
CA LEU A 24 5.39 -11.58 -12.69
C LEU A 24 4.23 -11.09 -11.83
N PHE A 25 3.56 -11.99 -11.11
CA PHE A 25 2.50 -11.62 -10.17
C PHE A 25 3.02 -10.71 -9.05
N GLN A 26 4.17 -11.05 -8.45
CA GLN A 26 4.79 -10.24 -7.41
C GLN A 26 5.16 -8.84 -7.92
N ARG A 27 5.67 -8.73 -9.16
CA ARG A 27 5.98 -7.44 -9.80
C ARG A 27 4.72 -6.59 -9.96
N ARG A 28 3.64 -7.15 -10.54
CA ARG A 28 2.35 -6.45 -10.67
C ARG A 28 1.79 -6.01 -9.32
N GLN A 29 1.87 -6.87 -8.30
CA GLN A 29 1.46 -6.49 -6.95
C GLN A 29 2.31 -5.38 -6.34
N LYS A 30 3.62 -5.37 -6.62
CA LYS A 30 4.51 -4.29 -6.16
C LYS A 30 4.10 -2.96 -6.80
N GLU A 31 3.91 -2.93 -8.11
CA GLU A 31 3.45 -1.74 -8.84
C GLU A 31 2.11 -1.21 -8.29
N GLN A 32 1.13 -2.10 -8.07
CA GLN A 32 -0.16 -1.72 -7.48
C GLN A 32 -0.02 -1.15 -6.06
N ARG A 33 0.85 -1.74 -5.23
CA ARG A 33 1.10 -1.24 -3.87
C ARG A 33 1.80 0.11 -3.89
N GLU A 34 2.75 0.31 -4.80
CA GLU A 34 3.45 1.58 -4.96
C GLU A 34 2.50 2.69 -5.41
N ALA A 35 1.62 2.41 -6.37
CA ALA A 35 0.57 3.35 -6.79
C ALA A 35 -0.38 3.72 -5.64
N LYS A 36 -0.88 2.72 -4.89
CA LYS A 36 -1.73 2.96 -3.70
C LYS A 36 -1.01 3.78 -2.64
N LYS A 37 0.28 3.49 -2.39
CA LYS A 37 1.09 4.24 -1.42
C LYS A 37 1.32 5.68 -1.87
N ALA A 38 1.51 5.93 -3.17
CA ALA A 38 1.63 7.28 -3.72
C ALA A 38 0.32 8.07 -3.52
N TYR A 39 -0.83 7.46 -3.85
CA TYR A 39 -2.14 8.04 -3.61
C TYR A 39 -2.34 8.41 -2.13
N LEU A 40 -2.13 7.46 -1.22
CA LEU A 40 -2.29 7.69 0.21
C LEU A 40 -1.37 8.80 0.73
N ARG A 41 -0.10 8.83 0.31
CA ARG A 41 0.83 9.90 0.71
C ARG A 41 0.32 11.29 0.32
N TYR A 42 -0.13 11.45 -0.92
CA TYR A 42 -0.64 12.73 -1.42
C TYR A 42 -1.86 13.20 -0.63
N HIS A 43 -2.85 12.31 -0.43
CA HIS A 43 -4.08 12.68 0.28
C HIS A 43 -3.87 12.86 1.78
N MET A 44 -3.05 12.02 2.41
CA MET A 44 -2.70 12.18 3.83
C MET A 44 -2.03 13.52 4.08
N ALA A 45 -1.05 13.92 3.27
CA ALA A 45 -0.38 15.22 3.43
C ALA A 45 -1.38 16.39 3.37
N ARG A 46 -2.30 16.37 2.41
CA ARG A 46 -3.35 17.40 2.27
C ARG A 46 -4.31 17.41 3.45
N CYS A 47 -4.80 16.24 3.88
CA CYS A 47 -5.71 16.15 5.02
C CYS A 47 -5.02 16.62 6.30
N THR A 48 -3.78 16.20 6.55
CA THR A 48 -2.98 16.65 7.70
C THR A 48 -2.79 18.16 7.68
N GLN A 49 -2.46 18.75 6.53
CA GLN A 49 -2.34 20.20 6.40
C GLN A 49 -3.65 20.93 6.73
N ALA A 50 -4.78 20.46 6.18
CA ALA A 50 -6.09 21.05 6.44
C ALA A 50 -6.48 20.95 7.92
N VAL A 51 -6.21 19.81 8.57
CA VAL A 51 -6.43 19.64 10.01
C VAL A 51 -5.60 20.66 10.80
N HIS A 52 -4.31 20.77 10.53
CA HIS A 52 -3.47 21.75 11.23
C HIS A 52 -3.92 23.20 11.03
N GLN A 53 -4.38 23.55 9.82
CA GLN A 53 -4.94 24.88 9.56
C GLN A 53 -6.18 25.12 10.43
N LEU A 54 -7.11 24.18 10.49
CA LEU A 54 -8.32 24.30 11.31
C LEU A 54 -8.00 24.34 12.81
N GLU A 55 -7.09 23.49 13.28
CA GLU A 55 -6.61 23.49 14.67
C GLU A 55 -5.95 24.81 15.05
N SER A 56 -5.23 25.45 14.13
CA SER A 56 -4.59 26.75 14.36
C SER A 56 -5.59 27.89 14.54
N LEU A 57 -6.78 27.77 13.93
CA LEU A 57 -7.87 28.75 14.04
C LEU A 57 -8.73 28.51 15.28
N GLN A 58 -8.66 27.32 15.90
CA GLN A 58 -9.36 27.06 17.14
C GLN A 58 -8.76 27.89 18.28
N VAL A 59 -9.60 28.69 18.93
CA VAL A 59 -9.25 29.36 20.18
C VAL A 59 -8.94 28.29 21.23
N ARG A 60 -7.66 28.10 21.53
CA ARG A 60 -7.25 27.25 22.65
C ARG A 60 -7.71 27.92 23.94
N ARG A 61 -8.70 27.34 24.63
CA ARG A 61 -8.97 27.69 26.03
C ARG A 61 -7.70 27.37 26.82
N GLN A 62 -6.99 28.39 27.28
CA GLN A 62 -6.01 28.23 28.34
C GLN A 62 -6.78 27.83 29.59
N VAL A 63 -6.68 26.55 29.94
CA VAL A 63 -7.11 26.06 31.25
C VAL A 63 -5.93 26.35 32.17
N TRP A 64 -6.12 27.30 33.07
CA TRP A 64 -5.21 27.62 34.16
C TRP A 64 -5.22 26.50 35.19
#